data_AF-A0A943X768-F1
#
_entry.id   AF-A0A943X768-F1
#
_cell.length_a   1.000
_cell.length_b   1.000
_cell.length_c   1.000
_cell.angle_alpha   90.00
_cell.angle_beta   90.00
_cell.angle_gamma   90.00
#
_symmetry.space_group_name_H-M   'P 1'
#
loop_
_entity.id
_entity.type
_entity.pdbx_description
1 polymer ?
#
loop_
_entity_poly.entity_id
_entity_poly.type
_entity_poly.pdbx_seq_one_letter_code
_entity_poly.pdbx_strand_id
1 'polypeptide(L)'
;MFYIIGALVLIFIIWLLNFYINRQAYKAERERESLKQKRNEAAKKGLLVACPLCNTMLLPGEDLVSRVYRPMNVPDQLCTINGCPHCYPAPEPGLKRICPVCHRNVPLKGGHLIARLFNKTDGKKHVIVTGCTECSKGVK
;
A
#
# COMPACT_ATOMS: atom_id res chain seq x y z
N MET A 1 27.63 -33.37 41.10
CA MET A 1 28.17 -32.06 40.68
C MET A 1 27.83 -31.71 39.23
N PHE A 2 28.05 -32.61 38.26
CA PHE A 2 27.71 -32.39 36.84
C PHE A 2 26.24 -32.04 36.56
N TYR A 3 25.28 -32.63 37.28
CA TYR A 3 23.85 -32.32 37.12
C TYR A 3 23.47 -30.88 37.52
N ILE A 4 24.14 -30.32 38.53
CA ILE A 4 23.90 -28.94 38.98
C ILE A 4 24.43 -27.95 37.93
N ILE A 5 25.60 -28.24 37.36
CA ILE A 5 26.18 -27.44 36.26
C ILE A 5 25.28 -27.51 35.02
N GLY A 6 24.77 -28.70 34.67
CA GLY A 6 23.84 -28.88 33.57
C GLY A 6 22.53 -28.09 33.75
N ALA A 7 21.97 -28.07 34.96
CA ALA A 7 20.76 -27.31 35.25
C ALA A 7 20.95 -25.79 35.14
N LEU A 8 22.09 -25.26 35.62
CA LEU A 8 22.41 -23.83 35.51
C LEU A 8 22.59 -23.38 34.06
N VAL A 9 23.24 -24.20 33.22
CA VAL A 9 23.39 -23.93 31.80
C VAL A 9 22.02 -23.90 31.10
N LEU A 10 21.13 -24.83 31.43
CA LEU A 10 19.77 -24.89 30.87
C LEU A 10 18.94 -23.66 31.25
N ILE A 11 18.99 -23.22 32.52
CA ILE A 11 18.32 -22.00 32.98
C ILE A 11 18.87 -20.77 32.25
N PHE A 12 20.19 -20.68 32.07
CA PHE A 12 20.81 -19.56 31.36
C PHE A 12 20.41 -19.51 29.88
N ILE A 13 20.32 -20.66 29.22
CA ILE A 13 19.84 -20.76 27.83
C ILE A 13 18.38 -20.31 27.71
N ILE A 14 17.51 -20.76 28.61
CA ILE A 14 16.09 -20.36 28.64
C ILE A 14 15.97 -18.84 28.87
N TRP A 15 16.78 -18.29 29.77
CA TRP A 15 16.80 -16.85 30.04
C TRP A 15 17.25 -16.05 28.81
N LEU A 16 18.31 -16.48 28.11
CA LEU A 16 18.77 -15.84 26.87
C LEU A 16 17.73 -15.92 25.75
N LEU A 17 17.05 -17.06 25.59
CA LEU A 17 15.98 -17.22 24.60
C LEU A 17 14.81 -16.27 24.88
N ASN A 18 14.35 -16.20 26.14
CA ASN A 18 13.29 -15.28 26.53
C ASN A 18 13.71 -13.83 26.34
N PHE A 19 14.94 -13.47 26.70
CA PHE A 19 15.47 -12.12 26.48
C PHE A 19 15.48 -11.75 25.00
N TYR A 20 15.88 -12.68 24.12
CA TYR A 20 15.92 -12.44 22.69
C TYR A 20 14.53 -12.27 22.07
N ILE A 21 13.57 -13.13 22.43
CA ILE A 21 12.17 -13.04 21.98
C ILE A 21 11.55 -11.72 22.42
N ASN A 22 11.72 -11.36 23.70
CA ASN A 22 11.11 -10.16 24.26
C ASN A 22 11.71 -8.88 23.64
N ARG A 23 13.01 -8.91 23.30
CA ARG A 23 13.68 -7.81 22.60
C ARG A 23 13.22 -7.67 21.15
N GLN A 24 12.93 -8.76 20.45
CA GLN A 24 12.32 -8.69 19.12
C GLN A 24 10.89 -8.15 19.17
N ALA A 25 10.08 -8.61 20.13
CA ALA A 25 8.72 -8.11 20.33
C ALA A 25 8.69 -6.60 20.58
N TYR A 26 9.56 -6.11 21.48
CA TYR A 26 9.69 -4.68 21.77
C TYR A 26 10.07 -3.83 20.55
N LYS A 27 10.97 -4.34 19.69
CA LYS A 27 11.33 -3.65 18.43
C LYS A 27 10.13 -3.56 17.48
N ALA A 28 9.37 -4.64 17.32
CA ALA A 28 8.20 -4.68 16.44
C ALA A 28 7.08 -3.75 16.91
N GLU A 29 6.85 -3.65 18.23
CA GLU A 29 5.88 -2.72 18.81
C GLU A 29 6.25 -1.26 18.55
N ARG A 30 7.51 -0.90 18.79
CA ARG A 30 8.01 0.47 18.57
C ARG A 30 7.89 0.90 17.09
N GLU A 31 8.16 -0.01 16.16
CA GLU A 31 7.98 0.26 14.73
C GLU A 31 6.51 0.51 14.39
N ARG A 32 5.59 -0.32 14.91
CA ARG A 32 4.13 -0.14 14.76
C ARG A 32 3.64 1.19 15.32
N GLU A 33 4.14 1.62 16.48
CA GLU A 33 3.79 2.92 17.06
C GLU A 33 4.30 4.09 16.21
N SER A 34 5.52 3.99 15.70
CA SER A 34 6.08 5.03 14.83
C SER A 34 5.28 5.19 13.53
N LEU A 35 4.82 4.07 12.94
CA LEU A 35 3.92 4.06 11.78
C LEU A 35 2.56 4.67 12.12
N LYS A 36 1.99 4.36 13.28
CA LYS A 36 0.74 4.98 13.76
C LYS A 36 0.89 6.49 13.94
N GLN A 37 1.99 6.97 14.53
CA GLN A 37 2.26 8.39 14.69
C GLN A 37 2.36 9.10 13.35
N LYS A 38 3.18 8.58 12.42
CA LYS A 38 3.28 9.10 11.04
C LYS A 38 1.92 9.16 10.35
N ARG A 39 1.10 8.11 10.51
CA ARG A 39 -0.26 8.06 9.96
C ARG A 39 -1.16 9.13 10.55
N ASN A 40 -1.11 9.34 11.87
CA ASN A 40 -1.92 10.35 12.55
C ASN A 40 -1.50 11.78 12.15
N GLU A 41 -0.21 12.03 11.96
CA GLU A 41 0.28 13.32 11.46
C GLU A 41 -0.15 13.56 10.01
N ALA A 42 -0.07 12.55 9.16
CA ALA A 42 -0.57 12.63 7.79
C ALA A 42 -2.09 12.87 7.73
N ALA A 43 -2.84 12.22 8.63
CA ALA A 43 -4.28 12.43 8.78
C ALA A 43 -4.60 13.87 9.19
N LYS A 44 -3.88 14.41 10.18
CA LYS A 44 -4.03 15.81 10.63
C LYS A 44 -3.74 16.82 9.52
N LYS A 45 -2.85 16.48 8.58
CA LYS A 45 -2.52 17.32 7.43
C LYS A 45 -3.46 17.12 6.22
N GLY A 46 -4.46 16.23 6.31
CA GLY A 46 -5.37 15.93 5.20
C GLY A 46 -4.70 15.28 4.00
N LEU A 47 -3.52 14.67 4.19
CA LEU A 47 -2.69 14.08 3.12
C LEU A 47 -2.96 12.59 2.89
N LEU A 48 -3.88 11.98 3.65
CA LEU A 48 -4.20 10.56 3.50
C LEU A 48 -5.05 10.36 2.24
N VAL A 49 -4.43 9.77 1.23
CA VAL A 49 -5.09 9.35 0.00
C VAL A 49 -5.30 7.84 0.06
N ALA A 50 -6.52 7.39 -0.25
CA ALA A 50 -6.81 5.96 -0.35
C ALA A 50 -6.47 5.44 -1.75
N CYS A 51 -5.91 4.24 -1.83
CA CYS A 51 -5.69 3.57 -3.10
C CYS A 51 -7.04 3.21 -3.75
N PRO A 52 -7.29 3.60 -5.02
CA PRO A 52 -8.58 3.36 -5.66
C PRO A 52 -8.87 1.88 -5.99
N LEU A 53 -7.85 1.00 -5.91
CA LEU A 53 -8.02 -0.44 -6.18
C LEU A 53 -8.25 -1.27 -4.92
N CYS A 54 -7.46 -1.03 -3.88
CA CYS A 54 -7.44 -1.88 -2.69
C CYS A 54 -7.87 -1.17 -1.41
N ASN A 55 -8.15 0.14 -1.51
CA ASN A 55 -8.57 0.99 -0.40
C ASN A 55 -7.56 1.11 0.76
N THR A 56 -6.31 0.66 0.56
CA THR A 56 -5.22 0.90 1.50
C THR A 56 -4.93 2.40 1.59
N MET A 57 -4.77 2.88 2.82
CA MET A 57 -4.37 4.26 3.09
C MET A 57 -2.89 4.42 2.77
N LEU A 58 -2.56 5.29 1.81
CA LEU A 58 -1.19 5.60 1.45
C LEU A 58 -0.56 6.50 2.51
N LEU A 59 0.62 6.12 2.99
CA LEU A 59 1.45 6.94 3.86
C LEU A 59 2.16 8.03 3.04
N PRO A 60 2.61 9.13 3.68
CA PRO A 60 3.42 10.14 3.01
C PRO A 60 4.69 9.50 2.39
N GLY A 61 4.85 9.66 1.08
CA GLY A 61 5.94 9.05 0.30
C GLY A 61 5.57 7.74 -0.42
N GLU A 62 4.39 7.18 -0.16
CA GLU A 62 3.85 6.08 -0.96
C GLU A 62 3.03 6.64 -2.12
N ASP A 63 3.52 6.42 -3.34
CA ASP A 63 2.86 6.90 -4.55
C ASP A 63 2.16 5.78 -5.34
N LEU A 64 1.13 6.16 -6.08
CA LEU A 64 0.46 5.26 -7.02
C LEU A 64 1.33 5.01 -8.25
N VAL A 65 1.53 3.74 -8.60
CA VAL A 65 2.16 3.33 -9.84
C VAL A 65 1.18 3.59 -10.98
N SER A 66 1.46 4.63 -11.76
CA SER A 66 0.64 5.05 -12.89
C SER A 66 1.49 5.37 -14.12
N ARG A 67 0.87 5.31 -15.30
CA ARG A 67 1.50 5.64 -16.59
C ARG A 67 0.64 6.68 -17.31
N VAL A 68 1.26 7.78 -17.74
CA VAL A 68 0.63 8.82 -18.56
C VAL A 68 1.16 8.69 -19.97
N TYR A 69 0.27 8.65 -20.97
CA TYR A 69 0.67 8.36 -22.36
C TYR A 69 0.97 9.61 -23.21
N ARG A 70 0.45 10.78 -22.82
CA ARG A 70 0.62 12.04 -23.56
C ARG A 70 1.57 13.00 -22.83
N PRO A 71 2.23 13.93 -23.55
CA PRO A 71 3.03 14.99 -22.92
C PRO A 71 2.17 15.89 -22.03
N MET A 72 2.75 16.45 -20.97
CA MET A 72 2.05 17.21 -19.90
C MET A 72 1.42 18.53 -20.32
N ASN A 73 1.61 18.93 -21.58
CA ASN A 73 1.16 20.23 -22.10
C ASN A 73 -0.27 20.22 -22.66
N VAL A 74 -0.96 19.07 -22.62
CA VAL A 74 -2.34 18.96 -23.11
C VAL A 74 -3.34 18.99 -21.94
N PRO A 75 -4.55 19.55 -22.13
CA PRO A 75 -5.55 19.68 -21.07
C PRO A 75 -6.12 18.34 -20.61
N ASP A 76 -6.18 17.34 -21.50
CA ASP A 76 -6.68 15.98 -21.23
C ASP A 76 -5.66 14.92 -21.66
N GLN A 77 -5.24 14.11 -20.69
CA GLN A 77 -4.30 13.02 -20.88
C GLN A 77 -4.89 11.70 -20.42
N LEU A 78 -4.73 10.68 -21.26
CA LEU A 78 -5.00 9.31 -20.86
C LEU A 78 -3.93 8.84 -19.87
N CYS A 79 -4.36 8.31 -18.74
CA CYS A 79 -3.50 7.65 -17.76
C CYS A 79 -4.05 6.28 -17.35
N THR A 80 -3.14 5.38 -17.02
CA THR A 80 -3.47 4.07 -16.46
C THR A 80 -2.88 3.94 -15.08
N ILE A 81 -3.66 3.39 -14.14
CA ILE A 81 -3.24 3.21 -12.74
C ILE A 81 -3.16 1.71 -12.47
N ASN A 82 -1.95 1.23 -12.17
CA ASN A 82 -1.69 -0.18 -11.89
C ASN A 82 -1.99 -0.54 -10.43
N GLY A 83 -1.76 0.40 -9.52
CA GLY A 83 -2.05 0.27 -8.09
C GLY A 83 -1.07 0.99 -7.18
N CYS A 84 -1.17 0.72 -5.88
CA CYS A 84 -0.21 1.15 -4.86
C CYS A 84 0.84 0.06 -4.59
N PRO A 85 1.92 0.38 -3.84
CA PRO A 85 2.96 -0.59 -3.47
C PRO A 85 2.43 -1.85 -2.77
N HIS A 86 1.31 -1.75 -2.04
CA HIS A 86 0.68 -2.87 -1.33
C HIS A 86 -0.14 -3.81 -2.22
N CYS A 87 -0.58 -3.34 -3.40
CA CYS A 87 -1.46 -4.10 -4.29
C CYS A 87 -0.83 -4.42 -5.66
N TYR A 88 0.34 -3.87 -5.94
CA TYR A 88 1.10 -4.04 -7.16
C TYR A 88 2.62 -3.96 -6.85
N PRO A 89 3.46 -4.85 -7.37
CA PRO A 89 3.20 -5.88 -8.39
C PRO A 89 2.54 -7.17 -7.87
N ALA A 90 2.56 -7.40 -6.55
CA ALA A 90 1.87 -8.49 -5.89
C ALA A 90 1.05 -7.95 -4.71
N PRO A 91 -0.23 -8.31 -4.59
CA PRO A 91 -1.05 -7.86 -3.47
C PRO A 91 -0.64 -8.58 -2.18
N GLU A 92 -0.54 -7.84 -1.08
CA GLU A 92 -0.35 -8.45 0.24
C GLU A 92 -1.56 -9.34 0.59
N PRO A 93 -1.39 -10.33 1.48
CA PRO A 93 -2.43 -11.28 1.82
C PRO A 93 -3.71 -10.58 2.34
N GLY A 94 -4.85 -10.90 1.76
CA GLY A 94 -6.15 -10.36 2.17
C GLY A 94 -6.60 -9.09 1.42
N LEU A 95 -5.76 -8.49 0.58
CA LEU A 95 -6.17 -7.36 -0.26
C LEU A 95 -6.90 -7.81 -1.52
N LYS A 96 -8.02 -7.14 -1.81
CA LYS A 96 -8.80 -7.31 -3.03
C LYS A 96 -8.61 -6.08 -3.92
N ARG A 97 -8.43 -6.30 -5.22
CA ARG A 97 -8.35 -5.22 -6.22
C ARG A 97 -9.75 -5.02 -6.80
N ILE A 98 -10.51 -4.07 -6.29
CA ILE A 98 -11.89 -3.82 -6.70
C ILE A 98 -11.92 -2.54 -7.55
N CYS A 99 -12.60 -2.59 -8.70
CA CYS A 99 -12.80 -1.39 -9.51
C CYS A 99 -13.83 -0.46 -8.84
N PRO A 100 -13.55 0.84 -8.66
CA PRO A 100 -14.51 1.77 -8.06
C PRO A 100 -15.73 2.07 -8.96
N VAL A 101 -15.65 1.73 -10.25
CA VAL A 101 -16.73 2.00 -11.22
C VAL A 101 -17.67 0.80 -11.33
N CYS A 102 -17.15 -0.37 -11.74
CA CYS A 102 -18.00 -1.56 -11.91
C CYS A 102 -17.99 -2.53 -10.73
N HIS A 103 -17.27 -2.23 -9.64
CA HIS A 103 -17.20 -3.04 -8.40
C HIS A 103 -16.74 -4.49 -8.58
N ARG A 104 -16.22 -4.83 -9.77
CA ARG A 104 -15.67 -6.15 -10.11
C ARG A 104 -14.20 -6.24 -9.72
N ASN A 105 -13.73 -7.47 -9.54
CA ASN A 105 -12.33 -7.76 -9.27
C ASN A 105 -11.47 -7.44 -10.51
N VAL A 106 -10.40 -6.68 -10.30
CA VAL A 106 -9.44 -6.30 -11.35
C VAL A 106 -8.27 -7.29 -11.31
N PRO A 107 -7.99 -8.01 -12.41
CA PRO A 107 -6.93 -9.00 -12.43
C PRO A 107 -5.55 -8.34 -12.20
N LEU A 108 -4.64 -9.07 -11.57
CA LEU A 108 -3.27 -8.58 -11.33
C LEU A 108 -2.45 -8.53 -12.63
N LYS A 109 -2.59 -9.56 -13.46
CA LYS A 109 -1.91 -9.66 -14.75
C LYS A 109 -2.66 -8.85 -15.79
N GLY A 110 -2.07 -7.73 -16.22
CA GLY A 110 -2.61 -6.87 -17.28
C GLY A 110 -3.83 -6.03 -16.88
N GLY A 111 -4.41 -6.22 -15.69
CA GLY A 111 -5.56 -5.45 -15.22
C GLY A 111 -5.14 -4.15 -14.54
N HIS A 112 -5.65 -3.04 -15.06
CA HIS A 112 -5.36 -1.69 -14.58
C HIS A 112 -6.63 -0.83 -14.61
N LEU A 113 -6.62 0.25 -13.84
CA LEU A 113 -7.64 1.28 -13.97
C LEU A 113 -7.30 2.19 -15.15
N ILE A 114 -8.34 2.61 -15.84
CA ILE A 114 -8.28 3.62 -16.89
C ILE A 114 -8.75 4.92 -16.26
N ALA A 115 -7.96 5.96 -16.43
CA ALA A 115 -8.25 7.27 -15.87
C ALA A 115 -7.86 8.37 -16.86
N ARG A 116 -8.40 9.57 -16.64
CA ARG A 116 -8.02 10.78 -17.34
C ARG A 116 -7.42 11.76 -16.36
N LEU A 117 -6.27 12.31 -16.73
CA LEU A 117 -5.55 13.34 -16.01
C LEU A 117 -5.87 14.68 -16.69
N PHE A 118 -6.51 15.57 -15.94
CA PHE A 118 -6.86 16.92 -16.35
C PHE A 118 -5.88 17.92 -15.75
N ASN A 119 -5.25 18.70 -16.61
CA ASN A 119 -4.40 19.82 -16.21
C ASN A 119 -5.26 21.08 -16.18
N LYS A 120 -5.69 21.53 -14.99
CA LYS A 120 -6.35 22.83 -14.86
C LYS A 120 -5.33 23.95 -15.00
N THR A 121 -5.80 25.11 -15.47
CA THR A 121 -5.02 26.36 -15.55
C THR A 121 -4.42 26.78 -14.20
N ASP A 122 -5.03 26.38 -13.09
CA ASP A 122 -4.59 26.71 -11.72
C ASP A 122 -3.43 25.82 -11.22
N GLY A 123 -2.80 25.03 -12.10
CA GLY A 123 -1.64 24.19 -11.81
C GLY A 123 -1.93 22.89 -11.05
N LYS A 124 -3.13 22.73 -10.46
CA LYS A 124 -3.55 21.48 -9.82
C LYS A 124 -4.02 20.47 -10.88
N LYS A 125 -3.45 19.27 -10.81
CA LYS A 125 -3.84 18.16 -11.68
C LYS A 125 -4.91 17.32 -11.00
N HIS A 126 -5.93 16.96 -11.76
CA HIS A 126 -7.03 16.13 -11.27
C HIS A 126 -7.09 14.83 -12.06
N VAL A 127 -7.14 13.71 -11.35
CA VAL A 127 -7.32 12.40 -11.94
C VAL A 127 -8.76 11.96 -11.75
N ILE A 128 -9.42 11.56 -12.83
CA ILE A 128 -10.75 10.97 -12.82
C ILE A 128 -10.65 9.55 -13.34
N VAL A 129 -11.00 8.58 -12.50
CA VAL A 129 -11.06 7.16 -12.89
C VAL A 129 -12.32 6.94 -13.72
N THR A 130 -12.16 6.50 -14.96
CA THR A 130 -13.28 6.25 -15.88
C THR A 130 -13.71 4.78 -15.88
N GLY A 131 -12.80 3.85 -15.55
CA GLY A 131 -13.12 2.43 -15.49
C GLY A 131 -11.91 1.55 -15.21
N CYS A 132 -12.04 0.26 -15.50
CA CYS A 132 -10.93 -0.70 -15.53
C CYS A 132 -10.97 -1.53 -16.81
N THR A 133 -9.93 -2.33 -17.03
CA THR A 133 -9.83 -3.26 -18.17
C THR A 133 -11.03 -4.20 -18.31
N GLU A 134 -11.69 -4.57 -17.21
CA GLU A 134 -12.88 -5.44 -17.23
C GLU A 134 -14.17 -4.66 -17.51
N CYS A 135 -14.28 -3.40 -17.06
CA CYS A 135 -15.45 -2.59 -17.39
C CYS A 135 -15.43 -2.18 -18.88
N SER A 136 -14.24 -1.89 -19.45
CA SER A 136 -14.11 -1.46 -20.85
C SER A 136 -14.32 -2.58 -21.87
N LYS A 137 -14.09 -3.85 -21.50
CA LYS A 137 -14.36 -5.01 -22.37
C LYS A 137 -15.86 -5.23 -22.65
N GLY A 138 -16.74 -4.67 -21.82
CA GLY A 138 -18.19 -4.87 -21.88
C GLY A 138 -18.94 -3.87 -22.76
N VAL A 139 -18.26 -2.86 -23.33
CA VAL A 139 -18.87 -1.97 -24.32
C VAL A 139 -18.76 -2.67 -25.68
N LYS A 140 -19.75 -3.52 -25.99
CA LYS A 140 -20.08 -3.90 -27.37
C LYS A 140 -21.15 -2.98 -27.90
#